data_AF-A0AA37KRV8-F1
#
_entry.id   AF-A0AA37KRV8-F1
#
_cell.length_a   1.000
_cell.length_b   1.000
_cell.length_c   1.000
_cell.angle_alpha   90.00
_cell.angle_beta   90.00
_cell.angle_gamma   90.00
#
_symmetry.space_group_name_H-M   'P 1'
#
loop_
_entity.id
_entity.type
_entity.pdbx_description
1 polymer ?
#
loop_
_entity_poly.entity_id
_entity_poly.type
_entity_poly.pdbx_seq_one_letter_code
_entity_poly.pdbx_strand_id
1 'polypeptide(L)'
;MAELDIDIQSFDIPRIVSVYPDRAGVRWWTKAWFNNREEGEASVEIEREQAIRFIHDNIEKDTWLEEFFPKQMEVYHNAIEQTKEQLLKQINMI
;
A
#
# COMPACT_ATOMS: atom_id res chain seq x y z
N MET A 1 10.37 33.40 0.67
CA MET A 1 10.04 32.45 1.75
C MET A 1 10.00 31.10 1.07
N ALA A 2 11.03 30.29 1.26
CA ALA A 2 11.09 28.98 0.61
C ALA A 2 9.97 28.14 1.19
N GLU A 3 8.98 27.80 0.37
CA GLU A 3 8.11 26.66 0.64
C GLU A 3 9.05 25.48 0.85
N LEU A 4 9.15 25.03 2.10
CA LEU A 4 9.83 23.79 2.41
C LEU A 4 8.97 22.71 1.76
N ASP A 5 9.31 22.33 0.53
CA ASP A 5 8.78 21.16 -0.15
C ASP A 5 9.23 19.97 0.69
N ILE A 6 8.51 19.69 1.78
CA ILE A 6 8.69 18.49 2.57
C ILE A 6 8.40 17.38 1.59
N ASP A 7 9.45 16.73 1.11
CA ASP A 7 9.32 15.60 0.20
C ASP A 7 8.64 14.47 0.95
N ILE A 8 7.31 14.39 0.82
CA ILE A 8 6.43 13.39 1.44
C ILE A 8 6.91 11.97 1.07
N GLN A 9 7.66 11.82 -0.02
CA GLN A 9 8.27 10.53 -0.41
C GLN A 9 9.30 10.02 0.61
N SER A 10 9.84 10.88 1.48
CA SER A 10 10.78 10.46 2.54
C SER A 10 10.13 9.71 3.70
N PHE A 11 8.78 9.63 3.74
CA PHE A 11 8.01 9.02 4.83
C PHE A 11 7.16 7.82 4.38
N ASP A 12 7.38 7.26 3.19
CA ASP A 12 6.60 6.10 2.73
C ASP A 12 6.80 4.90 3.68
N ILE A 13 5.69 4.22 3.96
CA ILE A 13 5.69 3.01 4.80
C ILE A 13 5.79 1.81 3.86
N PRO A 14 6.77 0.91 4.04
CA PRO A 14 6.98 -0.21 3.14
C PRO A 14 5.75 -1.09 3.00
N ARG A 15 5.37 -1.35 1.74
CA ARG A 15 4.24 -2.18 1.34
C ARG A 15 4.64 -3.08 0.19
N ILE A 16 4.42 -4.38 0.37
CA ILE A 16 4.70 -5.42 -0.63
C ILE A 16 3.39 -6.12 -0.96
N VAL A 17 3.18 -6.39 -2.26
CA VAL A 17 2.05 -7.15 -2.78
C VAL A 17 2.58 -8.33 -3.58
N SER A 18 1.97 -9.49 -3.39
CA SER A 18 2.21 -10.67 -4.21
C SER A 18 0.88 -11.16 -4.77
N VAL A 19 0.89 -11.50 -6.06
CA VAL A 19 -0.23 -12.15 -6.76
C VAL A 19 0.26 -13.49 -7.27
N TYR A 20 -0.48 -14.56 -6.98
CA TYR A 20 -0.08 -15.92 -7.32
C TYR A 20 -1.26 -16.83 -7.63
N PRO A 21 -1.11 -17.74 -8.61
CA PRO A 21 -2.10 -18.77 -8.87
C PRO A 21 -1.92 -20.00 -7.97
N ASP A 22 -2.92 -20.89 -7.97
CA ASP A 22 -2.72 -22.28 -7.56
C ASP A 22 -1.80 -23.03 -8.55
N ARG A 23 -1.48 -24.28 -8.23
CA ARG A 23 -0.65 -25.14 -9.10
C ARG A 23 -1.28 -25.38 -10.48
N ALA A 24 -2.60 -25.25 -10.61
CA ALA A 24 -3.33 -25.50 -11.85
C ALA A 24 -3.53 -24.22 -12.69
N GLY A 25 -3.21 -23.04 -12.15
CA GLY A 25 -3.49 -21.76 -12.79
C GLY A 25 -4.96 -21.34 -12.74
N VAL A 26 -5.79 -22.01 -11.94
CA VAL A 26 -7.26 -21.84 -11.94
C VAL A 26 -7.67 -20.78 -10.94
N ARG A 27 -7.31 -20.95 -9.67
CA ARG A 27 -7.58 -19.95 -8.63
C ARG A 27 -6.39 -19.04 -8.44
N TRP A 28 -6.68 -17.78 -8.12
CA TRP A 28 -5.68 -16.73 -7.95
C TRP A 28 -5.89 -16.04 -6.61
N TRP A 29 -4.79 -15.65 -5.98
CA TRP A 29 -4.82 -14.91 -4.73
C TRP A 29 -3.88 -13.71 -4.77
N THR A 30 -4.25 -12.70 -3.97
CA THR A 30 -3.38 -11.60 -3.58
C THR A 30 -3.04 -11.71 -2.09
N LYS A 31 -1.80 -11.39 -1.74
CA LYS A 31 -1.33 -11.27 -0.35
C LYS A 31 -0.48 -10.01 -0.22
N ALA A 32 -0.63 -9.29 0.89
CA ALA A 32 0.12 -8.07 1.15
C ALA A 32 0.82 -8.10 2.51
N TRP A 33 1.93 -7.37 2.59
CA TRP A 33 2.69 -7.11 3.80
C TRP A 33 2.85 -5.61 3.97
N PHE A 34 2.63 -5.14 5.19
CA PHE A 34 2.68 -3.73 5.55
C PHE A 34 3.71 -3.50 6.65
N ASN A 35 4.41 -2.37 6.56
CA ASN A 35 5.30 -1.87 7.61
C ASN A 35 6.34 -2.90 8.09
N ASN A 36 7.01 -3.57 7.15
CA ASN A 36 8.05 -4.58 7.40
C ASN A 36 7.63 -5.75 8.30
N ARG A 37 6.33 -6.02 8.46
CA ARG A 37 5.88 -7.21 9.18
C ARG A 37 6.30 -8.48 8.42
N GLU A 38 6.81 -9.47 9.15
CA GLU A 38 7.14 -10.78 8.57
C GLU A 38 5.87 -11.53 8.15
N GLU A 39 4.82 -11.45 8.98
CA GLU A 39 3.52 -12.02 8.68
C GLU A 39 2.70 -11.05 7.81
N GLY A 40 2.25 -11.57 6.66
CA GLY A 40 1.38 -10.82 5.76
C GLY A 40 -0.09 -11.06 6.05
N GLU A 41 -0.93 -10.15 5.59
CA GLU A 41 -2.39 -10.21 5.72
C GLU A 41 -2.98 -11.49 5.13
N ALA A 42 -4.16 -11.91 5.56
CA ALA A 42 -4.82 -13.08 5.00
C ALA A 42 -4.93 -12.97 3.47
N SER A 43 -4.62 -14.05 2.76
CA SER A 43 -4.72 -14.07 1.30
C SER A 43 -6.18 -13.92 0.86
N VAL A 44 -6.42 -13.07 -0.14
CA VAL A 44 -7.75 -12.82 -0.71
C VAL A 44 -7.80 -13.46 -2.09
N GLU A 45 -8.82 -14.27 -2.36
CA GLU A 45 -9.04 -14.85 -3.69
C GLU A 45 -9.50 -13.75 -4.65
N ILE A 46 -8.96 -13.75 -5.86
CA ILE A 46 -9.19 -12.73 -6.89
C ILE A 46 -9.49 -13.38 -8.23
N GLU A 47 -10.12 -12.64 -9.13
CA GLU A 47 -10.31 -13.09 -10.49
C GLU A 47 -8.99 -13.10 -11.27
N ARG A 48 -8.85 -14.07 -12.18
CA ARG A 48 -7.65 -14.19 -13.02
C ARG A 48 -7.41 -12.92 -13.85
N GLU A 49 -8.47 -12.29 -14.35
CA GLU A 49 -8.41 -11.07 -15.13
C GLU A 49 -7.84 -9.90 -14.30
N GLN A 50 -8.23 -9.79 -13.03
CA GLN A 50 -7.67 -8.78 -12.12
C GLN A 50 -6.17 -9.05 -11.88
N ALA A 51 -5.81 -10.31 -11.62
CA ALA A 51 -4.41 -10.72 -11.43
C ALA A 51 -3.53 -10.36 -12.64
N ILE A 52 -3.99 -10.68 -13.85
CA ILE A 52 -3.29 -10.36 -15.10
C ILE A 52 -3.14 -8.85 -15.23
N ARG A 53 -4.19 -8.07 -14.99
CA ARG A 53 -4.12 -6.61 -15.08
C ARG A 53 -3.10 -6.02 -14.11
N PHE A 54 -3.03 -6.53 -12.89
CA PHE A 54 -2.04 -6.10 -11.90
C PHE A 54 -0.61 -6.47 -12.30
N ILE A 55 -0.38 -7.71 -12.74
CA ILE A 55 0.95 -8.20 -13.16
C ILE A 55 1.49 -7.42 -14.37
N HIS A 56 0.60 -6.93 -15.24
CA HIS A 56 0.95 -6.11 -16.38
C HIS A 56 0.98 -4.60 -16.09
N ASP A 57 1.01 -4.20 -14.80
CA ASP A 57 1.06 -2.80 -14.36
C ASP A 57 -0.11 -1.93 -14.88
N ASN A 58 -1.24 -2.55 -15.21
CA ASN A 58 -2.47 -1.84 -15.63
C ASN A 58 -3.34 -1.40 -14.44
N ILE A 59 -2.95 -1.75 -13.22
CA ILE A 59 -3.57 -1.31 -11.97
C ILE A 59 -2.43 -0.91 -11.04
N GLU A 60 -2.50 0.31 -10.50
CA GLU A 60 -1.49 0.82 -9.58
C GLU A 60 -1.52 0.07 -8.24
N LYS A 61 -0.36 -0.02 -7.57
CA LYS A 61 -0.22 -0.71 -6.28
C LYS A 61 -1.16 -0.14 -5.21
N ASP A 62 -1.33 1.17 -5.16
CA ASP A 62 -2.19 1.83 -4.16
C ASP A 62 -3.66 1.51 -4.42
N THR A 63 -4.12 1.63 -5.67
CA THR A 63 -5.47 1.21 -6.07
C THR A 63 -5.74 -0.25 -5.74
N TRP A 64 -4.78 -1.14 -5.99
CA TRP A 64 -4.90 -2.56 -5.67
C TRP A 64 -5.02 -2.81 -4.16
N LEU A 65 -4.20 -2.13 -3.36
CA LEU A 65 -4.22 -2.27 -1.91
C LEU A 65 -5.48 -1.68 -1.29
N GLU A 66 -6.02 -0.58 -1.83
CA GLU A 66 -7.29 0.00 -1.40
C GLU A 66 -8.47 -0.95 -1.65
N GLU A 67 -8.47 -1.66 -2.78
CA GLU A 67 -9.53 -2.61 -3.13
C GLU A 67 -9.52 -3.86 -2.24
N PHE A 68 -8.35 -4.48 -2.04
CA PHE A 68 -8.26 -5.79 -1.37
C PHE A 68 -7.85 -5.74 0.11
N PHE A 69 -7.20 -4.65 0.55
CA PHE A 69 -6.72 -4.46 1.93
C PHE A 69 -7.10 -3.06 2.48
N PRO A 70 -8.38 -2.64 2.41
CA PRO A 70 -8.80 -1.28 2.69
C PRO A 70 -8.49 -0.82 4.11
N LYS A 71 -8.61 -1.70 5.11
CA LYS A 71 -8.34 -1.36 6.52
C LYS A 71 -6.86 -1.06 6.75
N GLN A 72 -5.98 -1.81 6.11
CA GLN A 72 -4.54 -1.60 6.20
C GLN A 72 -4.14 -0.32 5.46
N MET A 73 -4.80 0.00 4.35
CA MET A 73 -4.62 1.27 3.64
C MET A 73 -5.13 2.47 4.45
N GLU A 74 -6.25 2.35 5.15
CA GLU A 74 -6.73 3.40 6.07
C GLU A 74 -5.69 3.70 7.15
N VAL A 75 -5.14 2.66 7.79
CA VAL A 75 -4.06 2.82 8.80
C VAL A 75 -2.80 3.42 8.18
N TYR A 76 -2.43 3.02 6.97
CA TYR A 76 -1.30 3.56 6.23
C TYR A 76 -1.45 5.06 5.97
N HIS A 77 -2.59 5.51 5.44
CA HIS A 77 -2.85 6.93 5.19
C HIS A 77 -2.82 7.74 6.49
N ASN A 78 -3.50 7.25 7.54
CA ASN A 78 -3.52 7.91 8.84
C ASN A 78 -2.11 8.08 9.43
N ALA A 79 -1.22 7.09 9.26
CA ALA A 79 0.15 7.16 9.76
C ALA A 79 1.00 8.21 9.01
N ILE A 80 0.81 8.35 7.70
CA ILE A 80 1.49 9.37 6.89
C ILE A 80 0.99 10.76 7.27
N GLU A 81 -0.33 10.94 7.37
CA GLU A 81 -0.92 12.21 7.77
C GLU A 81 -0.45 12.63 9.17
N GLN A 82 -0.44 11.70 10.12
CA GLN A 82 0.07 11.95 11.47
C GLN A 82 1.55 12.36 11.44
N THR A 83 2.38 11.68 10.66
CA THR A 83 3.81 12.01 10.53
C THR A 83 3.98 13.43 9.95
N LYS A 84 3.20 13.78 8.95
CA LYS A 84 3.16 15.13 8.37
C LYS A 84 2.78 16.18 9.41
N GLU A 85 1.71 15.98 10.17
CA GLU A 85 1.29 16.91 11.23
C GLU A 85 2.36 17.08 12.31
N GLN A 86 3.01 15.99 12.73
CA GLN A 86 4.08 16.05 13.72
C GLN A 86 5.27 16.89 13.24
N LEU A 87 5.67 16.73 11.97
CA LEU A 87 6.75 17.51 11.38
C LEU A 87 6.39 19.00 11.28
N LEU A 88 5.18 19.31 10.84
CA LEU A 88 4.70 20.69 10.71
C LEU A 88 4.71 21.44 12.06
N LYS A 89 4.32 20.75 13.15
CA LYS A 89 4.43 21.27 14.52
C LYS A 89 5.89 21.51 14.95
N GLN A 90 6.81 20.61 14.59
CA GLN A 90 8.24 20.77 14.95
C GLN A 90 8.89 21.98 14.28
N ILE A 91 8.42 22.38 13.10
CA ILE A 91 8.93 23.54 12.36
C ILE A 91 8.12 24.83 12.60
N ASN A 92 7.26 24.85 13.63
CA ASN A 92 6.40 25.99 14.02
C ASN A 92 5.53 26.54 12.88
N MET A 93 5.15 25.71 11.91
CA MET A 93 4.25 26.13 10.83
C MET A 93 2.76 25.91 11.16
N ILE A 94 2.47 25.25 12.29
CA ILE A 94 1.14 25.09 12.91
C ILE A 94 1.32 24.98 14.42
#